data_AF-A1RY55-F1
#
_entry.id   AF-A1RY55-F1
#
_cell.length_a   1.000
_cell.length_b   1.000
_cell.length_c   1.000
_cell.angle_alpha   90.00
_cell.angle_beta   90.00
_cell.angle_gamma   90.00
#
_symmetry.space_group_name_H-M   'P 1'
#
loop_
_entity.id
_entity.type
_entity.pdbx_description
1 polymer ?
#
loop_
_entity_poly.entity_id
_entity_poly.type
_entity_poly.pdbx_seq_one_letter_code
_entity_poly.pdbx_strand_id
1 'polypeptide(L)'
;MFIRREDAVREASSYLVKAILVNSIAVFIPPLYIFFSGHIGPDTIVALAFLAVSIASLLLIYYVRRAVEDYSISSALSVAPLAVALGYVGGLVVTGFLVQKAQKALKTV
;
A
#
# COMPACT_ATOMS: atom_id res chain seq x y z
N MET A 1 11.04 -27.50 -5.93
CA MET A 1 11.01 -26.04 -6.18
C MET A 1 9.70 -25.37 -5.75
N PHE A 2 8.58 -26.12 -5.60
CA PHE A 2 7.28 -25.59 -5.15
C PHE A 2 7.26 -25.05 -3.70
N ILE A 3 7.97 -25.68 -2.76
CA ILE A 3 7.98 -25.29 -1.34
C ILE A 3 8.50 -23.84 -1.16
N ARG A 4 9.60 -23.49 -1.83
CA ARG A 4 10.18 -22.14 -1.82
C ARG A 4 9.24 -21.07 -2.39
N ARG A 5 8.40 -21.44 -3.35
CA ARG A 5 7.45 -20.53 -4.01
C ARG A 5 6.26 -20.22 -3.10
N GLU A 6 5.72 -21.23 -2.41
CA GLU A 6 4.65 -21.05 -1.43
C GLU A 6 5.09 -20.20 -0.23
N ASP A 7 6.30 -20.43 0.29
CA ASP A 7 6.84 -19.66 1.40
C ASP A 7 7.01 -18.18 1.04
N ALA A 8 7.55 -17.87 -0.13
CA ALA A 8 7.74 -16.50 -0.61
C ALA A 8 6.41 -15.77 -0.88
N VAL A 9 5.41 -16.47 -1.43
CA VAL A 9 4.06 -15.94 -1.64
C VAL A 9 3.39 -15.64 -0.30
N ARG A 10 3.54 -16.54 0.68
CA ARG A 10 2.99 -16.36 2.03
C ARG A 10 3.64 -15.19 2.76
N GLU A 11 4.96 -15.04 2.65
CA GLU A 11 5.70 -13.93 3.23
C GLU A 11 5.28 -12.59 2.58
N ALA A 12 5.22 -12.53 1.25
CA ALA A 12 4.77 -11.35 0.52
C ALA A 12 3.34 -10.94 0.90
N SER A 13 2.42 -11.90 0.98
CA SER A 13 1.04 -11.66 1.42
C SER A 13 0.98 -11.09 2.85
N SER A 14 1.80 -11.60 3.78
CA SER A 14 1.87 -11.08 5.14
C SER A 14 2.30 -9.60 5.18
N TYR A 15 3.32 -9.22 4.40
CA TYR A 15 3.75 -7.82 4.31
C TYR A 15 2.69 -6.93 3.67
N LEU A 16 1.99 -7.41 2.63
CA LEU A 16 0.92 -6.65 1.99
C LEU A 16 -0.28 -6.44 2.92
N VAL A 17 -0.65 -7.44 3.73
CA VAL A 17 -1.68 -7.28 4.77
C VAL A 17 -1.27 -6.23 5.80
N LYS A 18 -0.03 -6.27 6.28
CA LYS A 18 0.50 -5.24 7.19
C LYS A 18 0.46 -3.85 6.53
N ALA A 19 0.81 -3.75 5.25
CA ALA A 19 0.78 -2.50 4.50
C ALA A 19 -0.65 -1.96 4.36
N ILE A 20 -1.64 -2.82 4.11
CA ILE A 20 -3.07 -2.45 4.11
C ILE A 20 -3.46 -1.88 5.46
N LEU A 21 -3.17 -2.57 6.56
CA LEU A 21 -3.54 -2.11 7.91
C LEU A 21 -2.94 -0.74 8.24
N VAL A 22 -1.65 -0.55 7.98
CA VAL A 22 -0.97 0.74 8.23
C VAL A 22 -1.53 1.84 7.34
N ASN A 23 -1.78 1.56 6.07
CA ASN A 23 -2.34 2.53 5.14
C ASN A 23 -3.80 2.90 5.49
N SER A 24 -4.60 1.93 5.94
CA SER A 24 -5.96 2.19 6.42
C SER A 24 -5.98 3.21 7.55
N ILE A 25 -5.04 3.15 8.50
CA ILE A 25 -4.93 4.15 9.58
C ILE A 25 -4.67 5.54 9.00
N ALA A 26 -3.80 5.64 8.00
CA ALA A 26 -3.45 6.90 7.36
C ALA A 26 -4.62 7.53 6.60
N VAL A 27 -5.46 6.70 5.97
CA VAL A 27 -6.68 7.15 5.27
C VAL A 27 -7.66 7.84 6.23
N PHE A 28 -7.65 7.50 7.53
CA PHE A 28 -8.51 8.15 8.52
C PHE A 28 -7.95 9.48 9.05
N ILE A 29 -6.67 9.79 8.87
CA ILE A 29 -6.07 11.04 9.38
C ILE A 29 -6.71 12.29 8.73
N PRO A 30 -6.86 12.37 7.39
CA PRO A 30 -7.43 13.57 6.77
C PRO A 30 -8.90 13.82 7.11
N PRO A 31 -9.81 12.83 7.09
CA PRO A 31 -11.20 13.05 7.51
C PRO A 31 -11.30 13.56 8.95
N LEU A 32 -10.49 13.02 9.88
CA LEU A 32 -10.44 13.51 11.26
C LEU A 32 -9.95 14.96 11.31
N TYR A 33 -8.86 15.27 10.60
CA TYR A 33 -8.35 16.63 10.52
C TYR A 33 -9.40 17.63 9.99
N ILE A 34 -10.06 17.28 8.88
CA ILE A 34 -11.10 18.12 8.25
C ILE A 34 -12.29 18.32 9.21
N PHE A 35 -12.71 17.26 9.90
CA PHE A 35 -13.83 17.32 10.85
C PHE A 35 -13.53 18.24 12.04
N PHE A 36 -12.31 18.20 12.59
CA PHE A 36 -11.93 19.01 13.76
C PHE A 36 -11.43 20.42 13.42
N SER A 37 -10.92 20.65 12.20
CA SER A 37 -10.38 21.97 11.80
C SER A 37 -11.46 23.04 11.72
N GLY A 38 -12.68 22.69 11.26
CA GLY A 38 -13.82 23.60 11.17
C GLY A 38 -13.67 24.77 10.17
N HIS A 39 -12.46 24.99 9.65
CA HIS A 39 -12.14 25.99 8.64
C HIS A 39 -11.83 25.31 7.31
N ILE A 40 -12.33 25.88 6.21
CA ILE A 40 -12.01 25.43 4.85
C ILE A 40 -10.93 26.36 4.29
N GLY A 41 -9.71 25.84 4.17
CA GLY A 41 -8.54 26.59 3.74
C GLY A 41 -7.58 25.76 2.87
N PRO A 42 -6.39 26.31 2.56
CA PRO A 42 -5.35 25.60 1.80
C PRO A 42 -4.93 24.27 2.46
N ASP A 43 -4.97 24.21 3.78
CA ASP A 43 -4.71 23.03 4.61
C ASP A 43 -5.75 21.92 4.37
N THR A 44 -7.02 22.27 4.16
CA THR A 44 -8.09 21.32 3.79
C THR A 44 -7.83 20.71 2.42
N ILE A 45 -7.34 21.50 1.46
CA ILE A 45 -6.99 21.02 0.11
C ILE A 45 -5.81 20.03 0.19
N VAL A 46 -4.79 20.35 1.00
CA VAL A 46 -3.65 19.44 1.23
C VAL A 46 -4.11 18.14 1.89
N ALA A 47 -5.00 18.21 2.89
CA ALA A 47 -5.58 17.03 3.53
C ALA A 47 -6.38 16.18 2.53
N LEU A 48 -7.16 16.79 1.64
CA LEU A 48 -7.88 16.09 0.57
C LEU A 48 -6.95 15.45 -0.46
N ALA A 49 -5.88 16.14 -0.86
CA ALA A 49 -4.87 15.56 -1.76
C ALA A 49 -4.17 14.37 -1.11
N PHE A 50 -3.82 14.48 0.17
CA PHE A 50 -3.24 13.39 0.95
C PHE A 50 -4.21 12.21 1.08
N LEU A 51 -5.50 12.47 1.30
CA LEU A 51 -6.54 11.44 1.32
C LEU A 51 -6.62 10.70 -0.01
N ALA A 52 -6.65 11.43 -1.13
CA ALA A 52 -6.67 10.85 -2.46
C ALA A 52 -5.47 9.94 -2.73
N VAL A 53 -4.26 10.38 -2.36
CA VAL A 53 -3.03 9.58 -2.47
C VAL A 53 -3.08 8.34 -1.57
N SER A 54 -3.58 8.48 -0.34
CA SER A 54 -3.70 7.36 0.61
C SER A 54 -4.67 6.30 0.11
N ILE A 55 -5.83 6.71 -0.41
CA ILE A 55 -6.82 5.80 -1.01
C ILE A 55 -6.23 5.11 -2.25
N ALA A 56 -5.59 5.87 -3.14
CA ALA A 56 -4.95 5.29 -4.34
C ALA A 56 -3.88 4.27 -3.96
N SER A 57 -3.04 4.58 -2.97
CA SER A 57 -2.05 3.66 -2.43
C SER A 57 -2.70 2.40 -1.84
N LEU A 58 -3.78 2.54 -1.06
CA LEU A 58 -4.50 1.42 -0.48
C LEU A 58 -5.08 0.48 -1.56
N LEU A 59 -5.69 1.05 -2.60
CA LEU A 59 -6.25 0.30 -3.73
C LEU A 59 -5.16 -0.47 -4.48
N LEU A 60 -3.99 0.13 -4.70
CA LEU A 60 -2.88 -0.53 -5.37
C LEU A 60 -2.30 -1.67 -4.53
N ILE A 61 -2.13 -1.47 -3.22
CA ILE A 61 -1.65 -2.54 -2.33
C ILE A 61 -2.65 -3.69 -2.31
N TYR A 62 -3.95 -3.38 -2.26
CA TYR A 62 -5.01 -4.38 -2.34
C TYR A 62 -4.97 -5.14 -3.67
N TYR A 63 -4.80 -4.45 -4.80
CA TYR A 63 -4.64 -5.07 -6.11
C TYR A 63 -3.43 -6.00 -6.18
N VAL A 64 -2.26 -5.53 -5.70
CA VAL A 64 -1.03 -6.36 -5.65
C VAL A 64 -1.25 -7.60 -4.79
N ARG A 65 -1.89 -7.46 -3.61
CA ARG A 65 -2.24 -8.60 -2.76
C ARG A 65 -3.15 -9.59 -3.49
N ARG A 66 -4.18 -9.08 -4.19
CA ARG A 66 -5.09 -9.93 -4.92
C ARG A 66 -4.40 -10.67 -6.07
N ALA A 67 -3.54 -9.99 -6.82
CA ALA A 67 -2.74 -10.59 -7.88
C ALA A 67 -1.82 -11.70 -7.35
N VAL A 68 -1.25 -11.53 -6.14
CA VAL A 68 -0.45 -12.56 -5.46
C VAL A 68 -1.30 -13.77 -5.04
N GLU A 69 -2.51 -13.55 -4.50
CA GLU A 69 -3.46 -14.63 -4.16
C GLU A 69 -3.92 -15.42 -5.39
N ASP A 70 -4.13 -14.73 -6.53
CA ASP A 70 -4.51 -15.32 -7.80
C ASP A 70 -3.31 -15.94 -8.56
N TYR A 71 -2.14 -16.09 -7.91
CA TYR A 71 -0.87 -16.63 -8.48
C TYR A 71 -0.33 -15.87 -9.71
N SER A 72 -0.83 -14.67 -9.98
CA SER A 72 -0.44 -13.82 -11.11
C SER A 72 0.78 -12.93 -10.76
N ILE A 73 1.91 -13.56 -10.44
CA ILE A 73 3.14 -12.87 -9.97
C ILE A 73 3.62 -11.79 -10.96
N SER A 74 3.49 -12.02 -12.27
CA SER A 74 3.85 -11.03 -13.30
C SER A 74 3.03 -9.73 -13.17
N SER A 75 1.72 -9.84 -12.96
CA SER A 75 0.82 -8.70 -12.75
C SER A 75 1.08 -8.01 -11.41
N ALA A 76 1.41 -8.78 -10.36
CA ALA A 76 1.80 -8.20 -9.08
C ALA A 76 3.11 -7.40 -9.20
N LEU A 77 4.10 -7.91 -9.93
CA LEU A 77 5.40 -7.26 -10.09
C LEU A 77 5.37 -6.03 -11.01
N SER A 78 4.45 -5.95 -11.97
CA SER A 78 4.30 -4.78 -12.83
C SER A 78 3.69 -3.59 -12.09
N VAL A 79 2.78 -3.84 -11.14
CA VAL A 79 2.07 -2.80 -10.37
C VAL A 79 2.78 -2.46 -9.05
N ALA A 80 3.57 -3.39 -8.49
CA ALA A 80 4.31 -3.18 -7.24
C ALA A 80 5.19 -1.90 -7.20
N PRO A 81 5.95 -1.52 -8.25
CA PRO A 81 6.73 -0.29 -8.23
C PRO A 81 5.88 0.97 -8.01
N LEU A 82 4.69 0.99 -8.62
CA LEU A 82 3.74 2.10 -8.46
C LEU A 82 3.18 2.13 -7.02
N ALA A 83 2.84 0.95 -6.47
CA ALA A 83 2.37 0.81 -5.09
C ALA A 83 3.43 1.24 -4.07
N VAL A 84 4.71 0.92 -4.33
CA VAL A 84 5.85 1.38 -3.52
C VAL A 84 5.99 2.90 -3.58
N ALA A 85 6.02 3.48 -4.79
CA ALA A 85 6.16 4.93 -4.97
C ALA A 85 5.03 5.70 -4.25
N LEU A 86 3.78 5.29 -4.44
CA LEU A 86 2.63 5.92 -3.78
C LEU A 86 2.61 5.69 -2.27
N GLY A 87 3.07 4.52 -1.80
CA GLY A 87 3.26 4.24 -0.38
C GLY A 87 4.24 5.21 0.29
N TYR A 88 5.31 5.62 -0.40
CA TYR A 88 6.27 6.61 0.13
C TYR A 88 5.76 8.06 0.08
N VAL A 89 5.07 8.45 -0.99
CA VAL A 89 4.64 9.84 -1.22
C VAL A 89 3.54 10.26 -0.24
N GLY A 90 2.65 9.35 0.16
CA GLY A 90 1.59 9.61 1.13
C GLY A 90 2.05 9.66 2.60
N GLY A 91 3.29 10.00 2.90
CA GLY A 91 3.81 10.08 4.28
C GLY A 91 3.95 8.73 5.00
N LEU A 92 3.68 7.62 4.31
CA LEU A 92 3.68 6.28 4.88
C LEU A 92 4.95 5.50 4.50
N VAL A 93 6.10 6.01 4.94
CA VAL A 93 7.41 5.35 4.75
C VAL A 93 7.35 3.87 5.14
N VAL A 94 6.61 3.54 6.20
CA VAL A 94 6.35 2.18 6.67
C VAL A 94 5.60 1.34 5.62
N THR A 95 4.53 1.88 5.02
CA THR A 95 3.76 1.22 3.97
C THR A 95 4.61 0.97 2.73
N GLY A 96 5.34 1.99 2.25
CA GLY A 96 6.26 1.83 1.11
C GLY A 96 7.31 0.75 1.36
N PHE A 97 7.90 0.72 2.56
CA PHE A 97 8.87 -0.29 2.96
C PHE A 97 8.29 -1.71 3.01
N LEU A 98 7.07 -1.89 3.52
CA LEU A 98 6.40 -3.18 3.57
C LEU A 98 6.08 -3.70 2.15
N VAL A 99 5.59 -2.85 1.27
CA VAL A 99 5.34 -3.22 -0.13
C VAL A 99 6.65 -3.57 -0.85
N GLN A 100 7.74 -2.84 -0.58
CA GLN A 100 9.05 -3.14 -1.14
C GLN A 100 9.58 -4.50 -0.65
N LYS A 101 9.38 -4.83 0.64
CA LYS A 101 9.71 -6.17 1.17
C LYS A 101 8.90 -7.26 0.48
N ALA A 102 7.59 -7.05 0.30
CA ALA A 102 6.73 -7.97 -0.44
C ALA A 102 7.22 -8.18 -1.88
N GLN A 103 7.58 -7.09 -2.57
CA GLN A 103 8.12 -7.15 -3.92
C GLN A 103 9.44 -7.94 -3.98
N LYS A 104 10.35 -7.74 -3.01
CA LYS A 104 11.61 -8.49 -2.93
C LYS A 104 11.36 -9.99 -2.72
N ALA A 105 10.44 -10.37 -1.83
CA ALA A 105 10.06 -11.76 -1.63
C ALA A 105 9.53 -12.40 -2.92
N LEU A 106 8.64 -11.71 -3.65
CA LEU A 106 8.10 -12.20 -4.92
C LEU A 106 9.15 -12.36 -6.04
N LYS A 107 10.22 -11.55 -6.02
CA LYS A 107 11.33 -11.66 -6.99
C LYS A 107 12.26 -12.85 -6.72
N THR A 108 12.15 -13.51 -5.57
CA THR A 108 12.94 -14.72 -5.24
C THR A 108 12.29 -16.03 -5.70
N VAL A 109 11.06 -15.94 -6.24
CA VAL A 109 10.28 -17.02 -6.84
C VAL A 109 10.63 -17.17 -8.32
#